data_AF-A0A0U0RJE8-F1
#
_entry.id   AF-A0A0U0RJE8-F1
#
_cell.length_a   1.000
_cell.length_b   1.000
_cell.length_c   1.000
_cell.angle_alpha   90.00
_cell.angle_beta   90.00
_cell.angle_gamma   90.00
#
_symmetry.space_group_name_H-M   'P 1'
#
loop_
_entity.id
_entity.type
_entity.pdbx_description
1 polymer ?
#
loop_
_entity_poly.entity_id
_entity_poly.type
_entity_poly.pdbx_seq_one_letter_code
_entity_poly.pdbx_strand_id
1 'polypeptide(L)' 'MDKVISRLLAGPALAFAQAKNAINAAALTELEPTFARELDGQEVLLRTHDFAEGAAAFLQRRTPNFTGS' A
#
# COMPACT_ATOMS: atom_id res chain seq x y z
N MET A 1 -5.90 -18.58 -11.21
CA MET A 1 -5.73 -18.40 -9.74
C MET A 1 -4.30 -17.99 -9.43
N ASP A 2 -3.31 -18.75 -9.88
CA ASP A 2 -1.89 -18.58 -9.55
C ASP A 2 -1.33 -17.19 -9.82
N LYS A 3 -1.68 -16.58 -10.97
CA LYS A 3 -1.23 -15.22 -11.33
C LYS A 3 -1.62 -14.16 -10.29
N VAL A 4 -2.80 -14.28 -9.68
CA VAL A 4 -3.26 -13.33 -8.66
C VAL A 4 -2.45 -13.52 -7.38
N ILE A 5 -2.26 -14.78 -6.96
CA ILE A 5 -1.49 -15.14 -5.77
C ILE A 5 -0.04 -14.66 -5.92
N SER A 6 0.62 -14.97 -7.04
CA SER A 6 1.99 -14.54 -7.31
C SER A 6 2.14 -13.02 -7.25
N ARG A 7 1.16 -12.27 -7.77
CA ARG A 7 1.20 -10.80 -7.73
C ARG A 7 1.02 -10.25 -6.31
N LEU A 8 0.17 -10.88 -5.49
CA LEU A 8 -0.02 -10.48 -4.10
C LEU A 8 1.21 -10.79 -3.25
N LEU A 9 1.83 -11.95 -3.46
CA LEU A 9 3.05 -12.35 -2.76
C LEU A 9 4.25 -11.46 -3.10
N ALA A 10 4.32 -10.95 -4.34
CA ALA A 10 5.39 -10.07 -4.79
C ALA A 10 5.13 -8.58 -4.50
N GLY A 11 4.02 -8.22 -3.87
CA GLY A 11 3.62 -6.84 -3.63
C GLY A 11 3.88 -6.34 -2.21
N PRO A 12 3.68 -5.04 -1.94
CA PRO A 12 3.91 -4.43 -0.64
C PRO A 12 2.75 -4.75 0.32
N ALA A 13 2.93 -5.77 1.16
CA ALA A 13 1.87 -6.32 2.01
C ALA A 13 1.21 -5.28 2.92
N LEU A 14 1.99 -4.37 3.53
CA LEU A 14 1.46 -3.31 4.40
C LEU A 14 0.61 -2.31 3.64
N ALA A 15 1.01 -1.93 2.42
CA ALA A 15 0.25 -1.02 1.60
C ALA A 15 -1.07 -1.65 1.11
N PHE A 16 -1.05 -2.95 0.76
CA PHE A 16 -2.28 -3.68 0.45
C PHE A 16 -3.23 -3.75 1.63
N ALA A 17 -2.72 -4.02 2.84
CA ALA A 17 -3.53 -4.04 4.05
C ALA A 17 -4.18 -2.68 4.30
N GLN A 18 -3.42 -1.58 4.18
CA GLN A 18 -3.98 -0.25 4.41
C GLN A 18 -4.99 0.17 3.34
N ALA A 19 -4.73 -0.11 2.07
CA ALA A 19 -5.69 0.15 1.00
C ALA A 19 -7.00 -0.62 1.25
N LYS A 20 -6.92 -1.89 1.65
CA LYS A 20 -8.09 -2.70 2.00
C LYS A 20 -8.87 -2.11 3.18
N ASN A 21 -8.19 -1.66 4.23
CA ASN A 21 -8.82 -1.04 5.40
C ASN A 21 -9.51 0.27 5.04
N ALA A 22 -8.86 1.13 4.26
CA ALA A 22 -9.42 2.41 3.82
C ALA A 22 -10.69 2.20 2.97
N ILE A 23 -10.64 1.32 1.98
CA ILE A 23 -11.78 1.00 1.10
C ILE A 23 -12.96 0.43 1.91
N ASN A 24 -12.70 -0.52 2.81
CA ASN A 24 -13.76 -1.13 3.61
C ASN A 24 -14.42 -0.14 4.58
N ALA A 25 -13.67 0.85 5.05
CA ALA A 25 -14.20 1.87 5.94
C ALA A 25 -14.95 2.99 5.20
N ALA A 26 -14.49 3.38 4.00
CA ALA A 26 -15.14 4.40 3.16
C ALA A 26 -16.55 3.99 2.72
N ALA A 27 -16.80 2.68 2.56
CA ALA A 27 -18.14 2.17 2.25
C ALA A 27 -19.19 2.40 3.36
N LEU A 28 -18.76 2.86 4.55
CA LEU A 28 -19.60 2.99 5.75
C LEU A 28 -19.61 4.41 6.36
N THR A 29 -18.83 5.36 5.85
CA THR A 29 -18.68 6.70 6.46
C THR A 29 -18.68 7.84 5.43
N GLU A 30 -19.04 9.05 5.87
CA GLU A 30 -18.96 10.31 5.12
C GLU A 30 -17.53 10.64 4.62
N LEU A 31 -17.41 11.61 3.73
CA LEU A 31 -16.18 11.96 3.01
C LEU A 31 -15.02 12.42 3.93
N GLU A 32 -15.26 13.34 4.87
CA GLU A 32 -14.22 13.88 5.77
C GLU A 32 -13.49 12.80 6.61
N PRO A 33 -14.18 11.90 7.31
CA PRO A 33 -13.54 10.79 8.03
C PRO A 33 -12.72 9.86 7.11
N THR A 34 -13.07 9.78 5.83
CA THR A 34 -12.33 8.97 4.85
C THR A 34 -10.97 9.59 4.56
N PHE A 35 -10.90 10.90 4.33
CA PHE A 35 -9.63 11.60 4.10
C PHE A 35 -8.67 11.54 5.29
N ALA A 36 -9.18 11.70 6.52
CA ALA A 36 -8.33 11.59 7.71
C ALA A 36 -7.67 10.20 7.83
N ARG A 37 -8.45 9.13 7.59
CA ARG A 37 -7.94 7.75 7.62
C ARG A 37 -6.91 7.48 6.51
N GLU A 38 -7.12 8.02 5.33
CA GLU A 38 -6.16 7.91 4.24
C GLU A 38 -4.85 8.62 4.59
N LEU A 39 -4.93 9.84 5.14
CA LEU A 39 -3.75 10.59 5.56
C LEU A 39 -2.92 9.82 6.60
N ASP A 40 -3.55 9.32 7.66
CA ASP A 40 -2.88 8.54 8.71
C ASP A 40 -2.21 7.28 8.11
N GLY A 41 -2.92 6.59 7.22
CA GLY A 41 -2.40 5.42 6.53
C GLY A 41 -1.18 5.73 5.67
N GLN A 42 -1.23 6.81 4.89
CA GLN A 42 -0.12 7.23 4.05
C GLN A 42 1.07 7.69 4.89
N GLU A 43 0.86 8.41 6.00
CA GLU A 43 1.95 8.85 6.87
C GLU A 43 2.78 7.66 7.39
N VAL A 44 2.11 6.58 7.78
CA VAL A 44 2.79 5.34 8.21
C VAL A 44 3.53 4.70 7.04
N LEU A 45 2.88 4.56 5.88
CA LEU A 45 3.47 3.90 4.70
C LEU A 45 4.67 4.66 4.14
N LEU A 46 4.69 5.99 4.18
CA LEU A 46 5.81 6.81 3.70
C LEU A 46 7.13 6.55 4.45
N ARG A 47 7.05 5.95 5.64
CA ARG A 47 8.21 5.65 6.49
C ARG A 47 8.69 4.20 6.35
N THR A 48 8.02 3.36 5.56
CA THR A 48 8.38 1.95 5.38
C THR A 48 9.53 1.77 4.40
N HIS A 49 10.25 0.67 4.53
CA HIS A 49 11.28 0.30 3.55
C HIS A 49 10.65 0.05 2.18
N ASP A 50 9.47 -0.60 2.12
CA ASP A 50 8.75 -0.88 0.89
C ASP A 50 8.38 0.40 0.11
N PHE A 51 8.07 1.50 0.79
CA PHE A 51 7.85 2.77 0.09
C PHE A 51 9.14 3.28 -0.56
N ALA A 52 10.24 3.31 0.21
CA ALA A 52 11.54 3.77 -0.30
C ALA A 52 12.01 2.92 -1.49
N GLU A 53 11.87 1.59 -1.39
CA GLU A 53 12.19 0.65 -2.46
C GLU A 53 11.28 0.83 -3.68
N GLY A 54 9.97 1.01 -3.47
CA GLY A 54 9.03 1.28 -4.56
C GLY A 54 9.39 2.55 -5.33
N ALA A 55 9.73 3.64 -4.61
CA ALA A 55 10.16 4.90 -5.21
C ALA A 55 11.49 4.75 -5.96
N ALA A 56 12.48 4.08 -5.35
CA ALA A 56 13.78 3.86 -5.97
C ALA A 56 13.66 2.98 -7.23
N ALA A 57 12.93 1.88 -7.15
CA ALA A 57 12.70 0.97 -8.27
C ALA A 57 11.96 1.66 -9.44
N PHE A 58 10.99 2.52 -9.12
CA PHE A 58 10.29 3.33 -10.12
C PHE A 58 11.26 4.27 -10.86
N LEU A 59 12.07 5.04 -10.13
CA LEU A 59 13.07 5.94 -10.71
C LEU A 59 14.12 5.20 -11.54
N GLN A 60 14.51 4.00 -11.08
CA GLN A 60 15.50 3.15 -11.75
C GLN A 60 14.91 2.27 -12.87
N ARG A 61 13.58 2.30 -13.08
CA ARG A 61 12.86 1.51 -14.09
C ARG A 61 13.11 0.01 -13.96
N ARG A 62 13.16 -0.50 -12.72
CA ARG A 62 13.32 -1.92 -12.39
C ARG A 62 12.14 -2.43 -11.58
N THR A 63 12.02 -3.75 -11.48
CA THR A 63 11.05 -4.38 -10.57
C THR A 63 11.44 -4.10 -9.11
N PRO A 64 10.52 -3.64 -8.25
CA PRO A 64 10.78 -3.50 -6.82
C PRO A 64 10.83 -4.86 -6.12
N ASN A 65 11.61 -4.95 -5.05
CA ASN A 65 11.65 -6.10 -4.15
C ASN A 65 11.04 -5.76 -2.79
N PHE A 66 9.74 -5.97 -2.65
CA PHE A 66 9.03 -5.69 -1.40
C PHE A 66 9.26 -6.78 -0.35
N THR A 67 9.43 -6.37 0.90
CA THR A 67 9.74 -7.25 2.04
C THR A 67 8.68 -7.19 3.13
N GLY A 68 7.69 -6.29 3.02
CA GLY A 68 6.62 -6.13 4.01
C GLY A 68 7.04 -5.33 5.25
N SER A 69 8.03 -4.43 5.11
CA SER A 69 8.61 -3.62 6.19
C SER A 69 8.77 -2.18 5.77
#